data_AF-A0A5K1A485-F1
#
_entry.id   AF-A0A5K1A485-F1
#
_cell.length_a   1.000
_cell.length_b   1.000
_cell.length_c   1.000
_cell.angle_alpha   90.00
_cell.angle_beta   90.00
_cell.angle_gamma   90.00
#
_symmetry.space_group_name_H-M   'P 1'
#
loop_
_entity.id
_entity.type
_entity.pdbx_description
1 polymer ?
#
loop_
_entity_poly.entity_id
_entity_poly.type
_entity_poly.pdbx_seq_one_letter_code
_entity_poly.pdbx_strand_id
1 'polypeptide(L)' 'GYIEGNPLTDYNFDASVVPFARGMSLISEKLYQACIVNHLGPQGRVARPAG' A
#
# COMPACT_ATOMS: atom_id res chain seq x y z
N GLY A 1 -31.05 -4.58 -6.76
CA GLY A 1 -29.58 -4.53 -6.70
C GLY A 1 -29.15 -3.10 -6.53
N TYR A 2 -27.96 -2.86 -5.97
CA TYR A 2 -27.38 -1.53 -5.78
C TYR A 2 -25.94 -1.51 -6.30
N ILE A 3 -25.44 -0.31 -6.64
CA ILE A 3 -24.06 -0.08 -7.07
C ILE A 3 -23.38 0.68 -5.94
N GLU A 4 -22.20 0.21 -5.51
CA GLU A 4 -21.34 0.97 -4.59
C GLU A 4 -20.17 1.59 -5.34
N GLY A 5 -20.06 2.91 -5.26
CA GLY A 5 -18.95 3.67 -5.82
C GLY A 5 -17.89 3.91 -4.76
N ASN A 6 -16.69 3.39 -4.97
CA ASN A 6 -15.54 3.47 -4.06
C ASN A 6 -15.86 3.04 -2.61
N PRO A 7 -16.38 1.82 -2.41
CA PRO A 7 -16.69 1.34 -1.07
C PRO A 7 -15.41 1.10 -0.27
N LEU A 8 -15.47 1.40 1.03
CA LEU A 8 -14.50 0.90 2.00
C LEU A 8 -14.97 -0.50 2.38
N THR A 9 -14.22 -1.53 1.97
CA THR A 9 -14.67 -2.92 2.02
C THR A 9 -13.83 -3.76 2.98
N ASP A 10 -12.64 -4.15 2.53
CA ASP A 10 -11.69 -4.94 3.27
C ASP A 10 -10.34 -4.23 3.26
N TYR A 11 -9.69 -4.19 4.42
CA TYR A 11 -8.43 -3.50 4.58
C TYR A 11 -7.35 -3.93 3.57
N ASN A 12 -7.34 -5.20 3.15
CA ASN A 12 -6.37 -5.71 2.17
C ASN A 12 -6.69 -5.25 0.74
N PHE A 13 -7.97 -5.09 0.40
CA PHE A 13 -8.39 -4.60 -0.91
C PHE A 13 -8.28 -3.07 -0.99
N ASP A 14 -8.63 -2.39 0.10
CA ASP A 14 -8.56 -0.93 0.23
C ASP A 14 -7.10 -0.43 0.34
N ALA A 15 -6.15 -1.30 0.72
CA ALA A 15 -4.72 -0.99 0.72
C ALA A 15 -4.14 -0.69 -0.68
N SER A 16 -4.90 -0.97 -1.75
CA SER A 16 -4.55 -0.63 -3.14
C SER A 16 -4.33 0.87 -3.40
N VAL A 17 -4.77 1.74 -2.48
CA VAL A 17 -4.54 3.20 -2.54
C VAL A 17 -3.06 3.56 -2.58
N VAL A 18 -2.20 2.86 -1.85
CA VAL A 18 -0.75 3.15 -1.80
C VAL A 18 -0.06 2.83 -3.15
N PRO A 19 -0.23 1.62 -3.74
CA PRO A 19 0.20 1.34 -5.11
C PRO A 19 -0.37 2.31 -6.14
N PHE A 20 -1.66 2.67 -6.04
CA PHE A 20 -2.30 3.62 -6.95
C PHE A 20 -1.61 4.99 -6.91
N ALA A 21 -1.39 5.55 -5.72
CA ALA A 21 -0.72 6.83 -5.55
C ALA A 21 0.72 6.83 -6.11
N ARG A 22 1.44 5.71 -6.00
CA ARG A 22 2.78 5.56 -6.57
C ARG A 22 2.76 5.49 -8.10
N GLY A 23 1.80 4.77 -8.69
CA GLY A 23 1.60 4.69 -10.14
C GLY A 23 1.26 6.05 -10.76
N MET A 24 0.53 6.89 -10.01
CA MET A 24 0.21 8.27 -10.39
C MET A 24 1.32 9.27 -10.05
N SER A 25 2.46 8.82 -9.52
CA SER A 25 3.59 9.67 -9.08
C SER A 25 3.19 10.74 -8.03
N LEU A 26 2.13 10.50 -7.26
CA LEU A 26 1.67 11.41 -6.20
C LEU A 26 2.52 11.32 -4.93
N ILE A 27 3.21 10.18 -4.75
CA ILE A 27 4.11 9.94 -3.63
C ILE A 27 5.50 9.56 -4.13
N SER A 28 6.52 9.93 -3.35
CA SER A 28 7.90 9.55 -3.65
C SER A 28 8.17 8.08 -3.36
N GLU A 29 9.19 7.52 -4.00
CA GLU A 29 9.65 6.15 -3.75
C GLU A 29 9.94 5.89 -2.26
N LYS A 30 10.55 6.87 -1.58
CA LYS A 30 10.84 6.77 -0.14
C LYS A 30 9.58 6.66 0.71
N LEU A 31 8.52 7.41 0.37
CA LEU A 31 7.24 7.33 1.06
C LEU A 31 6.52 6.01 0.75
N TYR A 32 6.55 5.57 -0.50
CA TYR A 32 5.99 4.28 -0.91
C TYR A 32 6.62 3.12 -0.12
N GLN A 33 7.94 3.07 -0.02
CA GLN A 33 8.65 2.05 0.75
C GLN A 33 8.33 2.11 2.24
N ALA A 34 8.24 3.31 2.84
CA ALA A 34 7.85 3.46 4.24
C ALA A 34 6.42 2.95 4.51
N CYS A 35 5.49 3.21 3.59
CA CYS A 35 4.12 2.72 3.68
C CYS A 35 4.06 1.20 3.62
N ILE A 36 4.76 0.56 2.67
CA ILE A 36 4.82 -0.90 2.56
C ILE A 36 5.42 -1.53 3.82
N VAL A 37 6.54 -1.00 4.30
CA VAL A 37 7.25 -1.57 5.46
C VAL A 37 6.41 -1.47 6.74
N ASN A 38 5.70 -0.36 6.95
CA ASN A 38 4.84 -0.19 8.13
C ASN A 38 3.53 -0.97 8.02
N HIS A 39 3.00 -1.12 6.80
CA HIS A 39 1.74 -1.83 6.53
C HIS A 39 1.89 -3.36 6.61
N LEU A 40 3.08 -3.92 6.34
CA LEU A 40 3.32 -5.38 6.37
C LEU A 40 3.69 -5.95 7.75
N GLY A 41 3.78 -5.13 8.80
CA GLY A 41 4.23 -5.59 10.11
C GLY A 41 5.63 -6.27 10.06
N PRO A 42 6.05 -6.98 11.12
CA PRO A 42 7.40 -7.59 11.18
C PRO A 42 7.73 -8.57 10.05
N GLN A 43 6.74 -9.02 9.26
CA GLN A 43 6.93 -9.90 8.10
C GLN A 43 7.45 -9.18 6.85
N GLY A 44 7.37 -7.85 6.77
CA GLY A 44 8.00 -7.06 5.70
C GLY A 44 9.52 -6.91 5.85
N ARG A 45 10.09 -7.29 7.01
CA ARG A 45 11.54 -7.13 7.31
C ARG A 45 12.44 -8.16 6.64
N VAL A 46 11.90 -9.26 6.11
CA VAL A 46 12.68 -10.29 5.39
C VAL A 46 13.12 -9.87 3.98
N ALA A 47 12.61 -8.75 3.46
CA ALA A 47 12.99 -8.22 2.14
C ALA A 47 14.12 -7.17 2.18
N ARG A 48 14.82 -7.01 3.31
CA ARG A 48 16.01 -6.14 3.37
C ARG A 48 17.26 -6.97 3.03
N PRO A 49 17.93 -6.77 1.88
CA PRO A 49 19.27 -7.29 1.73
C PRO A 49 20.17 -6.57 2.75
N ALA A 50 20.99 -7.32 3.47
CA ALA A 50 22.08 -6.77 4.25
C ALA A 50 23.12 -6.20 3.26
N GLY A 51 23.31 -4.89 3.30
CA GLY A 51 24.25 -4.14 2.45
C GLY A 51 24.05 -2.65 2.66
#